data_AF-A0AAE9JHY3-F1
#
_entry.id   AF-A0AAE9JHY3-F1
#
_cell.length_a   1.000
_cell.length_b   1.000
_cell.length_c   1.000
_cell.angle_alpha   90.00
_cell.angle_beta   90.00
_cell.angle_gamma   90.00
#
_symmetry.space_group_name_H-M   'P 1'
#
loop_
_entity.id
_entity.type
_entity.pdbx_description
1 polymer ?
#
loop_
_entity_poly.entity_id
_entity_poly.type
_entity_poly.pdbx_seq_one_letter_code
_entity_poly.pdbx_strand_id
1 'polypeptide(L)' 'MEDTAQNIFNGVMPKFSSKPYDALQKCVNKIIPVEDKVCRSTSGICRDEMDKVEDWVYDKSEPIFLVAS' A
#
# COMPACT_ATOMS: atom_id res chain seq x y z
N MET A 1 -9.35 9.63 17.60
CA MET A 1 -9.21 9.12 16.22
C MET A 1 -10.31 9.64 15.32
N GLU A 2 -11.57 9.58 15.76
CA GLU A 2 -12.71 10.08 14.98
C GLU A 2 -12.64 11.58 14.67
N ASP A 3 -12.48 12.44 15.69
CA ASP A 3 -12.35 13.90 15.49
C ASP A 3 -11.16 14.26 14.57
N THR A 4 -10.04 13.57 14.74
CA THR A 4 -8.84 13.75 13.90
C THR A 4 -9.12 13.38 12.44
N ALA A 5 -9.83 12.26 12.20
CA ALA A 5 -10.18 11.83 10.86
C ALA A 5 -11.18 12.78 10.20
N GLN A 6 -12.18 13.26 10.96
CA GLN A 6 -13.11 14.28 10.48
C GLN A 6 -12.38 15.56 10.07
N ASN A 7 -11.39 16.00 10.83
CA ASN A 7 -10.58 17.18 10.50
C ASN A 7 -9.72 16.96 9.25
N ILE A 8 -9.08 15.79 9.10
CA ILE A 8 -8.22 15.49 7.94
C ILE A 8 -9.04 15.40 6.65
N PHE A 9 -10.21 14.76 6.71
CA PHE A 9 -11.03 14.49 5.53
C PHE A 9 -12.16 15.51 5.34
N ASN A 10 -12.11 16.67 6.01
CA ASN A 10 -13.14 17.72 5.94
C ASN A 10 -14.57 17.17 6.14
N GLY A 11 -14.73 16.24 7.09
CA GLY A 11 -15.99 15.57 7.39
C GLY A 11 -16.43 14.49 6.39
N VAL A 12 -15.76 14.35 5.23
CA VAL A 12 -16.06 13.34 4.22
C VAL A 12 -15.14 12.14 4.39
N MET A 13 -15.52 11.24 5.29
CA MET A 13 -14.76 10.02 5.53
C MET A 13 -14.63 9.19 4.25
N PRO A 14 -13.41 8.80 3.84
CA PRO A 14 -13.23 7.96 2.68
C PRO A 14 -13.88 6.60 2.93
N LYS A 15 -14.54 6.06 1.91
CA LYS A 15 -15.08 4.70 1.98
C LYS A 15 -13.93 3.71 2.00
N PHE A 16 -13.94 2.84 3.00
CA PHE A 16 -13.00 1.73 3.04
C PHE A 16 -13.17 0.81 1.82
N SER A 17 -12.05 0.35 1.28
CA SER A 17 -11.97 -0.61 0.18
C SER A 17 -11.01 -1.73 0.59
N SER A 18 -11.45 -2.99 0.56
CA SER A 18 -10.58 -4.14 0.86
C SER A 18 -9.69 -4.55 -0.31
N LYS A 19 -9.96 -4.08 -1.53
CA LYS A 19 -9.25 -4.46 -2.76
C LYS A 19 -7.71 -4.47 -2.64
N PRO A 20 -7.07 -3.47 -2.02
CA PRO A 20 -5.61 -3.41 -1.90
C PRO A 20 -5.09 -4.52 -0.98
N TYR A 21 -5.80 -4.74 0.12
CA TYR A 21 -5.50 -5.80 1.08
C TYR A 21 -5.66 -7.17 0.43
N ASP A 22 -6.74 -7.39 -0.31
CA ASP A 22 -7.02 -8.64 -1.01
C ASP A 22 -5.96 -8.94 -2.08
N ALA A 23 -5.52 -7.92 -2.83
CA ALA A 23 -4.44 -8.03 -3.81
C ALA A 23 -3.09 -8.37 -3.16
N LEU A 24 -2.74 -7.69 -2.06
CA LEU A 24 -1.52 -7.97 -1.30
C LEU A 24 -1.53 -9.39 -0.76
N GLN A 25 -2.62 -9.81 -0.11
CA GLN A 25 -2.75 -11.14 0.46
C GLN A 25 -2.64 -12.23 -0.61
N LYS A 26 -3.25 -12.03 -1.78
CA LYS A 26 -3.13 -12.93 -2.92
C LYS A 26 -1.69 -13.04 -3.41
N CYS A 27 -0.95 -11.94 -3.45
CA CYS A 27 0.46 -11.97 -3.83
C CYS A 27 1.32 -12.68 -2.77
N VAL A 28 1.17 -12.33 -1.50
CA VAL A 28 1.91 -12.94 -0.38
C VAL A 28 1.70 -14.44 -0.31
N ASN A 29 0.47 -14.92 -0.54
CA ASN A 29 0.17 -16.35 -0.57
C ASN A 29 0.91 -17.12 -1.68
N LYS A 30 1.40 -16.45 -2.74
CA LYS A 30 2.26 -17.06 -3.76
C LYS A 30 3.73 -17.13 -3.32
N ILE A 31 4.15 -16.27 -2.38
CA ILE A 31 5.52 -16.16 -1.88
C ILE A 31 5.76 -17.06 -0.68
N ILE A 32 4.78 -17.19 0.23
CA ILE A 32 4.85 -18.05 1.43
C ILE A 32 5.25 -19.51 1.13
N PRO A 33 4.76 -20.18 0.08
CA PRO A 33 5.11 -21.58 -0.17
C PRO A 33 6.54 -21.81 -0.69
N VAL A 34 7.35 -20.76 -0.89
CA VAL A 34 8.74 -20.90 -1.32
C VAL A 34 9.59 -21.22 -0.08
N GLU A 35 9.99 -22.49 0.08
CA GLU A 35 10.71 -23.06 1.24
C GLU A 35 12.06 -22.41 1.59
N ASP A 36 12.53 -21.46 0.79
CA ASP A 36 13.77 -20.74 1.06
C ASP A 36 13.56 -19.71 2.16
N LYS A 37 14.22 -19.95 3.31
CA LYS A 37 14.27 -19.10 4.52
C LYS A 37 14.96 -17.73 4.30
N VAL A 38 14.89 -17.19 3.09
CA VAL A 38 15.46 -15.90 2.73
C VAL A 38 14.36 -14.85 2.87
N CYS A 39 14.54 -13.91 3.79
CA CYS A 39 13.68 -12.74 3.90
C CYS A 39 13.67 -12.01 2.54
N ARG A 40 12.56 -12.07 1.81
CA ARG A 40 12.38 -11.31 0.57
C ARG A 40 11.50 -10.10 0.81
N SER A 41 11.82 -9.01 0.15
CA SER A 41 11.00 -7.81 0.21
C SER A 41 9.65 -8.04 -0.49
N THR A 42 8.56 -8.02 0.29
CA THR A 42 7.19 -8.09 -0.23
C THR A 42 6.87 -6.90 -1.13
N SER A 43 7.45 -5.72 -0.86
CA SER A 43 7.18 -4.51 -1.64
C SER A 43 7.67 -4.64 -3.08
N GLY A 44 8.84 -5.24 -3.30
CA GLY A 44 9.37 -5.46 -4.65
C GLY A 44 8.62 -6.56 -5.42
N ILE A 45 8.19 -7.62 -4.74
CA ILE A 45 7.56 -8.77 -5.40
C ILE A 45 6.08 -8.50 -5.72
N CYS A 46 5.37 -7.79 -4.85
CA CYS A 46 3.94 -7.55 -5.01
C CYS A 46 3.59 -6.23 -5.68
N ARG A 47 4.60 -5.44 -6.09
CA ARG A 47 4.40 -4.13 -6.72
C ARG A 47 3.42 -4.19 -7.88
N ASP A 48 3.67 -5.06 -8.86
CA ASP A 48 2.85 -5.17 -10.07
C ASP A 48 1.38 -5.53 -9.79
N GLU A 49 1.10 -6.26 -8.71
CA GLU A 49 -0.28 -6.59 -8.32
C GLU A 49 -0.93 -5.42 -7.57
N MET A 50 -0.16 -4.67 -6.80
CA MET A 50 -0.63 -3.49 -6.06
C MET A 50 -0.86 -2.29 -6.98
N ASP A 51 0.00 -2.08 -7.98
CA ASP A 51 -0.11 -0.99 -8.98
C ASP A 51 -1.40 -1.10 -9.81
N LYS A 52 -2.07 -2.26 -9.81
CA LYS A 52 -3.37 -2.47 -10.49
C LYS A 52 -4.59 -2.03 -9.68
N VAL A 53 -4.44 -1.93 -8.36
CA VAL A 53 -5.55 -1.71 -7.43
C VAL A 53 -5.42 -0.42 -6.62
N GLU A 54 -4.23 0.19 -6.64
CA GLU A 54 -3.94 1.44 -5.99
C GLU A 54 -3.21 2.41 -6.92
N ASP A 55 -3.70 3.64 -6.99
CA ASP A 55 -2.94 4.77 -7.51
C ASP A 55 -2.01 5.23 -6.38
N TRP A 56 -0.81 4.65 -6.36
CA TRP A 56 0.17 5.05 -5.37
C TRP A 56 0.44 6.54 -5.48
N VAL A 57 0.39 7.23 -4.34
CA VAL A 57 0.74 8.65 -4.24
C VAL A 57 2.26 8.83 -4.33
N TYR A 58 3.00 8.05 -5.12
CA TYR A 58 4.43 8.30 -5.31
C TYR A 58 4.62 9.58 -6.14
N ASP A 59 3.97 9.70 -7.30
CA ASP A 59 4.18 10.86 -8.21
C ASP A 59 3.82 12.24 -7.61
N LYS A 60 2.90 12.31 -6.64
CA LYS A 60 2.48 13.59 -6.02
C LYS A 60 3.12 13.86 -4.66
N SER A 61 3.72 12.85 -4.03
CA SER A 61 4.40 13.00 -2.73
C SER A 61 5.90 12.72 -2.81
N GLU A 62 6.44 12.43 -4.00
CA GLU A 62 7.87 12.38 -4.28
C GLU A 62 8.61 13.63 -3.77
N PRO A 63 8.11 14.87 -4.00
CA PRO A 63 8.74 16.06 -3.43
C PRO A 63 8.44 16.29 -1.94
N ILE A 64 7.66 15.41 -1.29
CA ILE A 64 7.37 15.46 0.16
C ILE A 64 8.26 14.47 0.91
N PHE A 65 8.53 13.29 0.33
CA PHE A 65 9.30 12.22 0.98
C PHE A 65 10.74 12.05 0.47
N LEU A 66 11.08 12.56 -0.73
CA LEU A 66 12.44 12.51 -1.28
C LEU A 66 13.17 13.87 -1.23
N VAL A 67 12.76 14.78 -0.35
CA VAL A 67 13.50 16.04 -0.18
C VAL A 67 14.88 15.77 0.42
N ALA A 68 15.87 15.91 -0.46
CA ALA A 68 17.30 16.11 -0.27
C ALA A 68 18.15 14.89 0.16
N SER A 69 18.93 14.40 -0.81
CA SER A 69 20.37 14.15 -0.63
C SER A 69 21.12 14.87 -1.74
#